data_AF-A0AB73QV42-F1
#
_entry.id   AF-A0AB73QV42-F1
#
_cell.length_a   1.000
_cell.length_b   1.000
_cell.length_c   1.000
_cell.angle_alpha   90.00
_cell.angle_beta   90.00
_cell.angle_gamma   90.00
#
_symmetry.space_group_name_H-M   'P 1'
#
loop_
_entity.id
_entity.type
_entity.pdbx_description
1 polymer ?
#
loop_
_entity_poly.entity_id
_entity_poly.type
_entity_poly.pdbx_seq_one_letter_code
_entity_poly.pdbx_strand_id
1 'polypeptide(L)' 'MCFIYVELKANLWSDEATQIYTKRKTKVESVFGHIKSNRSFRRFSLRGVAKVTMEFGLIALAYNSLKQAGKNR' A
#
# COMPACT_ATOMS: atom_id res chain seq x y z
N MET A 1 -24.71 -3.05 19.52
CA MET A 1 -23.25 -3.30 19.43
C MET A 1 -22.89 -4.71 18.98
N CYS A 2 -23.56 -5.78 19.44
CA CYS A 2 -23.22 -7.15 19.04
C CYS A 2 -23.58 -7.50 17.57
N PHE A 3 -24.73 -7.03 17.07
CA PHE A 3 -25.23 -7.39 15.73
C PHE A 3 -24.32 -6.89 14.58
N ILE A 4 -23.90 -5.62 14.65
CA ILE A 4 -23.01 -5.00 13.66
C ILE A 4 -21.65 -5.72 13.60
N TYR A 5 -21.16 -6.20 14.74
CA TYR A 5 -19.86 -6.88 14.83
C TYR A 5 -19.90 -8.27 14.18
N VAL A 6 -21.01 -9.00 14.33
CA VAL A 6 -21.22 -10.31 13.70
C VAL A 6 -21.28 -10.18 12.18
N GLU A 7 -22.00 -9.19 11.68
CA GLU A 7 -22.15 -8.95 10.24
C GLU A 7 -20.87 -8.44 9.57
N LEU A 8 -20.14 -7.53 10.22
CA LEU A 8 -18.81 -7.11 9.77
C LEU A 8 -17.83 -8.27 9.67
N LYS A 9 -17.85 -9.18 10.65
CA LYS A 9 -16.97 -10.34 10.66
C LYS A 9 -17.34 -11.28 9.51
N ALA A 10 -18.61 -11.60 9.33
CA ALA A 10 -19.07 -12.44 8.22
C ALA A 10 -18.68 -11.88 6.85
N ASN A 11 -18.83 -10.56 6.64
CA ASN A 11 -18.46 -9.91 5.39
C ASN A 11 -16.94 -9.93 5.14
N LEU A 12 -16.11 -9.84 6.19
CA LEU A 12 -14.65 -9.87 6.07
C LEU A 12 -14.11 -11.26 5.71
N TRP A 13 -14.80 -12.32 6.16
CA TRP A 13 -14.44 -13.72 5.88
C TRP A 13 -15.16 -14.30 4.64
N SER A 14 -15.91 -13.48 3.91
CA SER A 14 -16.46 -13.90 2.62
C SER A 14 -15.32 -14.22 1.64
N ASP A 15 -15.57 -15.13 0.69
CA ASP A 15 -14.57 -15.53 -0.29
C ASP A 15 -14.10 -14.34 -1.14
N GLU A 16 -15.01 -13.43 -1.49
CA GLU A 16 -14.68 -12.19 -2.20
C GLU A 16 -13.78 -11.27 -1.37
N ALA A 17 -14.11 -11.04 -0.10
CA ALA A 17 -13.31 -10.21 0.79
C ALA A 17 -11.91 -10.82 1.02
N THR A 18 -11.82 -12.14 1.14
CA THR A 18 -10.57 -12.88 1.31
C THR A 18 -9.69 -12.75 0.06
N GLN A 19 -10.26 -12.86 -1.14
CA GLN A 19 -9.52 -12.66 -2.39
C GLN A 19 -9.02 -11.22 -2.54
N ILE A 20 -9.86 -10.23 -2.22
CA ILE A 20 -9.47 -8.82 -2.23
C ILE A 20 -8.36 -8.55 -1.21
N TYR A 21 -8.49 -9.12 -0.02
CA TYR A 21 -7.49 -8.97 1.05
C TYR A 21 -6.15 -9.59 0.65
N THR A 22 -6.17 -10.80 0.06
CA THR A 22 -4.97 -11.47 -0.44
C THR A 22 -4.27 -10.64 -1.52
N LYS A 23 -5.04 -10.13 -2.50
CA LYS A 23 -4.51 -9.22 -3.53
C LYS A 23 -3.90 -7.95 -2.93
N ARG A 24 -4.51 -7.36 -1.89
CA ARG A 24 -3.99 -6.18 -1.19
C ARG A 24 -2.68 -6.50 -0.45
N LYS A 25 -2.62 -7.62 0.26
CA LYS A 25 -1.45 -8.04 1.04
C LYS A 25 -0.20 -8.16 0.16
N THR A 26 -0.30 -8.92 -0.92
CA THR A 26 0.82 -9.10 -1.87
C THR A 26 1.22 -7.80 -2.56
N LYS A 27 0.25 -6.96 -2.91
CA LYS A 27 0.51 -5.69 -3.61
C LYS A 27 1.25 -4.68 -2.74
N VAL A 28 0.93 -4.62 -1.44
CA VAL A 28 1.56 -3.70 -0.48
C VAL A 28 3.02 -4.11 -0.18
N GLU A 29 3.27 -5.40 0.05
CA GLU A 29 4.62 -5.92 0.29
C GLU A 29 5.56 -5.68 -0.90
N SER A 30 5.07 -5.90 -2.12
CA SER A 30 5.81 -5.61 -3.35
C SER A 30 6.18 -4.13 -3.48
N VAL A 31 5.27 -3.20 -3.15
CA VAL A 31 5.57 -1.76 -3.20
C VAL A 31 6.74 -1.40 -2.28
N PHE A 32 6.72 -1.89 -1.03
CA PHE A 32 7.78 -1.66 -0.07
C PHE A 32 9.11 -2.31 -0.49
N GLY A 33 9.05 -3.51 -1.07
CA GLY A 33 10.21 -4.17 -1.66
C GLY A 33 10.84 -3.34 -2.79
N HIS A 34 10.03 -2.82 -3.72
CA HIS A 34 10.49 -1.97 -4.81
C HIS A 34 11.11 -0.66 -4.31
N ILE A 35 10.50 0.00 -3.32
CA ILE A 35 11.02 1.25 -2.76
C ILE A 35 12.38 1.01 -2.09
N LYS A 36 12.51 -0.07 -1.30
CA LYS A 36 13.73 -0.37 -0.54
C LYS A 36 14.86 -1.00 -1.38
N SER A 37 14.51 -1.82 -2.37
CA SER A 37 15.46 -2.57 -3.20
C SER A 37 15.78 -1.86 -4.51
N ASN A 38 14.77 -1.48 -5.31
CA ASN A 38 15.01 -0.92 -6.65
C ASN A 38 15.28 0.58 -6.63
N ARG A 39 14.76 1.30 -5.63
CA ARG A 39 15.02 2.74 -5.45
C ARG A 39 16.04 3.04 -4.37
N SER A 40 16.60 2.01 -3.72
CA SER A 40 17.59 2.12 -2.64
C SER A 40 17.21 3.12 -1.54
N PHE A 41 15.91 3.38 -1.38
CA PHE A 41 15.42 4.36 -0.42
C PHE A 41 15.42 3.74 0.97
N ARG A 42 16.55 3.90 1.66
CA ARG A 42 16.83 3.29 2.98
C ARG A 42 16.81 4.29 4.12
N ARG A 43 16.89 5.59 3.82
CA ARG A 43 16.93 6.69 4.80
C ARG A 43 16.14 7.88 4.26
N PHE A 44 15.41 8.55 5.15
CA PHE A 44 14.82 9.86 4.88
C PHE A 44 15.91 10.93 4.96
N SER A 45 15.89 11.88 4.03
CA SER A 45 16.88 12.95 3.98
C SER A 45 16.46 14.12 4.86
N LEU A 46 15.15 14.35 4.98
CA LEU A 46 14.58 15.38 5.85
C LEU A 46 14.27 14.85 7.26
N ARG A 47 14.28 15.78 8.23
CA ARG A 47 13.88 15.52 9.63
C ARG A 47 12.59 16.26 9.97
N GLY A 48 11.75 15.65 10.81
CA GLY A 48 10.44 16.15 11.21
C GLY A 48 9.29 15.50 10.45
N VAL A 49 8.20 15.19 11.15
CA VAL A 49 7.07 14.37 10.65
C VAL A 49 6.51 14.94 9.34
N ALA A 50 6.22 16.24 9.29
CA ALA A 50 5.64 16.87 8.10
C ALA A 50 6.52 16.71 6.84
N LYS A 51 7.84 16.84 6.99
CA LYS A 51 8.79 16.74 5.87
C LYS A 51 8.99 15.30 5.41
N VAL A 52 9.07 14.36 6.35
CA VAL A 52 9.13 12.91 6.07
C VAL A 52 7.87 12.44 5.35
N THR A 53 6.70 12.94 5.74
CA THR A 53 5.43 12.65 5.06
C THR A 53 5.45 13.13 3.61
N MET A 54 5.99 14.32 3.33
CA MET A 54 6.13 14.80 1.95
C MET A 54 7.11 13.96 1.12
N GLU A 55 8.28 13.61 1.66
CA GLU A 55 9.23 12.71 0.97
C GLU A 55 8.59 11.38 0.60
N PHE A 56 7.92 10.75 1.57
CA PHE A 56 7.24 9.47 1.34
C PHE A 56 6.10 9.61 0.34
N GLY A 57 5.35 10.72 0.39
CA GLY A 57 4.29 11.04 -0.57
C GLY A 57 4.82 11.13 -2.00
N LEU A 58 5.95 11.80 -2.22
CA LEU A 58 6.60 11.90 -3.53
C LEU A 58 7.04 10.52 -4.06
N ILE A 59 7.61 9.68 -3.21
CA ILE A 59 8.04 8.32 -3.58
C ILE A 59 6.84 7.45 -3.94
N ALA A 60 5.77 7.51 -3.14
CA ALA A 60 4.54 6.78 -3.41
C ALA A 60 3.88 7.24 -4.73
N LEU A 61 3.88 8.55 -4.99
CA LEU A 61 3.38 9.12 -6.24
C LEU A 61 4.19 8.61 -7.44
N ALA A 62 5.52 8.68 -7.37
CA ALA A 62 6.41 8.21 -8.42
C ALA A 62 6.22 6.72 -8.72
N TYR A 63 6.08 5.88 -7.68
CA TYR A 63 5.78 4.46 -7.84
C TYR A 63 4.44 4.23 -8.53
N ASN A 64 3.39 4.96 -8.13
CA ASN A 64 2.05 4.83 -8.72
C ASN A 64 2.02 5.28 -10.19
N SER A 65 2.72 6.36 -10.55
CA SER A 65 2.83 6.84 -11.92
C SER A 65 3.55 5.84 -12.83
N LEU A 66 4.65 5.24 -12.36
CA LEU A 66 5.36 4.18 -13.11
C LEU A 66 4.47 2.95 -13.33
N LYS A 67 3.69 2.57 -12.32
CA LYS A 67 2.75 1.47 -12.41
C LYS A 67 1.63 1.73 -13.41
N GLN A 68 1.12 2.96 -13.49
CA GLN A 68 0.10 3.35 -14.48
C GLN A 68 0.68 3.40 -15.89
N ALA A 69 1.88 3.96 -16.06
CA ALA A 69 2.56 4.02 -17.36
C ALA A 69 2.84 2.63 -17.94
N GLY A 70 3.19 1.64 -17.10
CA GLY A 70 3.36 0.25 -17.53
C GLY A 70 2.06 -0.51 -17.79
N LYS A 71 0.91 0.00 -17.33
CA LYS A 71 -0.41 -0.63 -17.52
C LYS A 71 -1.09 -0.19 -18.82
N ASN A 72 -0.68 0.95 -19.37
CA ASN A 72 -1.18 1.52 -20.64
C ASN A 72 -0.33 1.09 -21.84
N ARG A 73 0.42 -0.02 -21.73
CA ARG A 73 1.19 -0.64 -22.80
C ARG A 73 0.64 -2.03 -23.10
#